data_AF-A0A6I1EWA5-F1
#
_entry.id   AF-A0A6I1EWA5-F1
#
_cell.length_a   1.000
_cell.length_b   1.000
_cell.length_c   1.000
_cell.angle_alpha   90.00
_cell.angle_beta   90.00
_cell.angle_gamma   90.00
#
_symmetry.space_group_name_H-M   'P 1'
#
loop_
_entity.id
_entity.type
_entity.pdbx_description
1 polymer ?
#
loop_
_entity_poly.entity_id
_entity_poly.type
_entity_poly.pdbx_seq_one_letter_code
_entity_poly.pdbx_strand_id
1 'polypeptide(L)'
;MEKANLYSSKWFENATDAELDTAREKVRLDYCSSGDDFKAACSLQNLLGRFDKEMSKRAWGNETPHAPSIHREHGWYLPNDD
;
A
#
# COMPACT_ATOMS: atom_id res chain seq x y z
N MET A 1 22.51 -5.94 0.75
CA MET A 1 21.57 -7.08 0.62
C MET A 1 20.17 -6.50 0.51
N GLU A 2 19.46 -6.88 -0.56
CA GLU A 2 18.13 -6.39 -0.91
C GLU A 2 17.11 -6.64 0.22
N LYS A 3 16.68 -5.58 0.93
CA LYS A 3 15.55 -5.68 1.86
C LYS A 3 14.24 -6.12 1.16
N ALA A 4 14.17 -6.00 -0.17
CA ALA A 4 13.09 -6.58 -0.98
C ALA A 4 13.03 -8.12 -0.88
N ASN A 5 14.15 -8.81 -0.61
CA ASN A 5 14.18 -10.27 -0.42
C ASN A 5 13.83 -10.71 1.01
N LEU A 6 13.65 -9.78 1.95
CA LEU A 6 13.32 -10.11 3.33
C LEU A 6 11.87 -10.59 3.49
N TYR A 7 10.98 -10.11 2.61
CA TYR A 7 9.55 -10.40 2.64
C TYR A 7 9.15 -11.25 1.42
N SER A 8 9.27 -12.56 1.56
CA SER A 8 8.79 -13.52 0.56
C SER A 8 7.27 -13.68 0.62
N SER A 9 6.64 -14.17 -0.46
CA SER A 9 5.21 -14.49 -0.45
C SER A 9 4.82 -15.45 0.69
N LYS A 10 5.69 -16.43 0.98
CA LYS A 10 5.49 -17.36 2.10
C LYS A 10 5.51 -16.66 3.46
N TRP A 11 6.30 -15.60 3.62
CA TRP A 11 6.28 -14.80 4.84
C TRP A 11 4.93 -14.09 4.99
N PHE A 12 4.41 -13.47 3.93
CA PHE A 12 3.08 -12.84 3.94
C PHE A 12 1.96 -13.83 4.27
N GLU A 13 2.05 -15.09 3.87
CA GLU A 13 1.04 -16.12 4.21
C GLU A 13 1.07 -16.52 5.69
N ASN A 14 2.24 -16.48 6.34
CA ASN A 14 2.41 -16.94 7.71
C ASN A 14 2.39 -15.80 8.74
N ALA A 15 2.63 -14.55 8.32
CA ALA A 15 2.64 -13.39 9.20
C ALA A 15 1.24 -13.09 9.75
N THR A 16 1.18 -12.71 11.02
CA THR A 16 -0.02 -12.18 11.66
C THR A 16 -0.28 -10.73 11.25
N ASP A 17 -1.49 -10.22 11.46
CA ASP A 17 -1.82 -8.83 11.10
C ASP A 17 -0.96 -7.81 11.86
N ALA A 18 -0.63 -8.08 13.13
CA ALA A 18 0.27 -7.25 13.92
C ALA A 18 1.71 -7.24 13.37
N GLU A 19 2.19 -8.39 12.88
CA GLU A 19 3.49 -8.49 12.22
C GLU A 19 3.50 -7.76 10.87
N LEU A 20 2.41 -7.85 10.10
CA LEU A 20 2.25 -7.11 8.85
C LEU A 20 2.30 -5.60 9.08
N ASP A 21 1.55 -5.10 10.07
CA ASP A 21 1.52 -3.66 10.40
C ASP A 21 2.91 -3.16 10.84
N THR A 22 3.54 -3.90 11.77
CA THR A 22 4.88 -3.58 12.27
C THR A 22 5.93 -3.61 11.15
N ALA A 23 5.89 -4.62 10.28
CA ALA A 23 6.84 -4.73 9.18
C ALA A 23 6.61 -3.66 8.11
N ARG A 24 5.35 -3.34 7.80
CA ARG A 24 4.99 -2.27 6.88
C ARG A 24 5.52 -0.93 7.37
N GLU A 25 5.38 -0.60 8.66
CA GLU A 25 5.87 0.68 9.18
C GLU A 25 7.40 0.78 9.07
N LYS A 26 8.13 -0.32 9.30
CA LYS A 26 9.58 -0.36 9.05
C LYS A 26 9.92 -0.06 7.59
N VAL A 27 9.19 -0.66 6.65
CA VAL A 27 9.37 -0.39 5.20
C VAL A 27 9.02 1.06 4.86
N ARG A 28 7.98 1.63 5.49
CA ARG A 28 7.58 3.03 5.30
C ARG A 28 8.67 3.98 5.79
N LEU A 29 9.26 3.73 6.95
CA LEU A 29 10.37 4.50 7.48
C LEU A 29 11.62 4.38 6.58
N ASP A 30 11.93 3.18 6.10
CA ASP A 30 13.01 2.95 5.13
C ASP A 30 12.76 3.76 3.84
N TYR A 31 11.51 3.79 3.34
CA TYR A 31 11.12 4.59 2.17
C TYR A 31 11.25 6.09 2.43
N CYS A 32 10.81 6.58 3.58
CA CYS A 32 11.02 7.99 3.96
C CYS A 32 12.50 8.34 4.09
N SER A 33 13.35 7.36 4.42
CA SER A 33 14.78 7.55 4.59
C SER A 33 15.60 7.31 3.32
N SER A 34 14.97 6.88 2.21
CA SER A 34 15.70 6.56 0.97
C SER A 34 16.26 7.79 0.25
N GLY A 35 15.78 8.99 0.59
CA GLY A 35 16.26 10.25 0.01
C GLY A 35 16.23 10.22 -1.52
N ASP A 36 17.38 10.48 -2.14
CA ASP A 36 17.55 10.54 -3.60
C ASP A 36 17.82 9.17 -4.26
N ASP A 37 17.87 8.06 -3.49
CA ASP A 37 18.00 6.73 -4.07
C ASP A 37 16.66 6.28 -4.69
N PHE A 38 16.43 6.72 -5.91
CA PHE A 38 15.21 6.42 -6.67
C PHE A 38 14.99 4.91 -6.85
N LYS A 39 16.06 4.13 -7.02
CA LYS A 39 15.94 2.67 -7.22
C LYS A 39 15.48 2.00 -5.93
N ALA A 40 16.06 2.37 -4.80
CA ALA A 40 15.63 1.90 -3.49
C ALA A 40 14.20 2.35 -3.18
N ALA A 41 13.88 3.62 -3.41
CA ALA A 41 12.55 4.19 -3.21
C ALA A 41 11.47 3.45 -4.02
N CYS A 42 11.71 3.21 -5.31
CA CYS A 42 10.81 2.46 -6.18
C CYS A 42 10.61 1.01 -5.69
N SER A 43 11.67 0.34 -5.26
CA SER A 43 11.59 -1.03 -4.73
C SER A 43 10.78 -1.08 -3.43
N LEU A 44 10.99 -0.11 -2.53
CA LEU A 44 10.27 0.01 -1.26
C LEU A 44 8.80 0.37 -1.47
N GLN A 45 8.49 1.26 -2.43
CA GLN A 45 7.11 1.60 -2.79
C GLN A 45 6.35 0.37 -3.32
N ASN A 46 6.98 -0.41 -4.21
CA ASN A 46 6.39 -1.66 -4.69
C ASN A 46 6.14 -2.67 -3.55
N LEU A 47 7.06 -2.72 -2.57
CA LEU A 47 6.90 -3.57 -1.39
C LEU A 47 5.75 -3.07 -0.49
N LEU A 48 5.62 -1.77 -0.25
CA LEU A 48 4.49 -1.19 0.47
C LEU A 48 3.14 -1.56 -0.18
N GLY A 49 3.05 -1.46 -1.52
CA GLY A 49 1.84 -1.87 -2.24
C GLY A 49 1.49 -3.35 -2.06
N ARG A 50 2.49 -4.24 -1.88
CA ARG A 50 2.24 -5.65 -1.54
C ARG A 50 1.67 -5.81 -0.13
N PHE A 51 2.20 -5.08 0.85
CA PHE A 51 1.63 -5.04 2.20
C PHE A 51 0.19 -4.56 2.17
N ASP A 52 -0.08 -3.44 1.51
CA ASP A 52 -1.43 -2.85 1.42
C ASP A 52 -2.42 -3.83 0.77
N LYS A 53 -2.00 -4.55 -0.27
CA LYS A 53 -2.82 -5.57 -0.92
C LYS A 53 -3.15 -6.74 0.01
N GLU A 54 -2.15 -7.26 0.73
CA GLU A 54 -2.37 -8.39 1.65
C GLU A 54 -3.25 -7.97 2.84
N MET A 55 -2.97 -6.83 3.46
CA MET A 55 -3.80 -6.31 4.56
C MET A 55 -5.24 -6.00 4.10
N SER A 56 -5.41 -5.41 2.91
CA SER A 56 -6.74 -5.16 2.34
C SER A 56 -7.49 -6.47 2.09
N LYS A 57 -6.83 -7.48 1.51
CA LYS A 57 -7.40 -8.82 1.32
C LYS A 57 -7.80 -9.48 2.64
N ARG A 58 -7.06 -9.26 3.73
CA ARG A 58 -7.41 -9.80 5.05
C ARG A 58 -8.58 -9.07 5.70
N ALA A 59 -8.60 -7.73 5.59
CA ALA A 59 -9.65 -6.90 6.18
C ALA A 59 -11.00 -7.02 5.43
N TRP A 60 -10.96 -7.19 4.10
CA TRP A 60 -12.15 -7.22 3.23
C TRP A 60 -12.41 -8.60 2.59
N GLY A 61 -11.55 -9.58 2.84
CA GLY A 61 -11.69 -10.94 2.30
C GLY A 61 -11.61 -11.01 0.76
N ASN A 62 -12.49 -11.83 0.18
CA ASN A 62 -12.74 -11.92 -1.27
C ASN A 62 -13.96 -11.07 -1.69
N GLU A 63 -14.46 -10.19 -0.83
CA GLU A 63 -15.54 -9.30 -1.24
C GLU A 63 -14.99 -8.34 -2.29
N THR A 64 -15.40 -8.56 -3.54
CA THR A 64 -15.32 -7.52 -4.56
C THR A 64 -16.02 -6.30 -3.99
N PRO A 65 -15.38 -5.12 -3.93
CA PRO A 65 -16.06 -3.90 -3.55
C PRO A 65 -17.30 -3.78 -4.44
N HIS A 66 -18.48 -4.01 -3.85
CA HIS A 66 -19.72 -3.64 -4.48
C HIS A 66 -19.75 -2.12 -4.43
N ALA A 67 -19.11 -1.49 -5.42
CA ALA A 67 -19.39 -0.11 -5.69
C ALA A 67 -20.92 -0.03 -5.83
N PRO A 68 -21.63 0.74 -4.99
CA PRO A 68 -22.95 1.19 -5.42
C PRO A 68 -22.76 1.83 -6.81
N SER A 69 -23.73 1.74 -7.71
CA SER A 69 -23.62 2.45 -8.99
C SER A 69 -23.61 3.95 -8.71
N ILE A 70 -22.44 4.51 -8.36
CA ILE A 70 -22.33 5.92 -8.03
C ILE A 70 -22.37 6.62 -9.38
N HIS A 71 -23.52 7.22 -9.67
CA HIS A 71 -23.68 8.11 -10.79
C HIS A 71 -22.62 9.21 -10.70
N ARG A 72 -22.10 9.57 -11.86
CA ARG A 72 -21.12 10.63 -12.08
C ARG A 72 -21.74 11.98 -11.69
N GLU A 73 -21.71 12.35 -10.41
CA GLU A 73 -22.31 13.60 -9.90
C GLU A 73 -21.32 14.57 -9.25
N HIS A 74 -20.01 14.28 -9.25
CA HIS A 74 -19.00 15.31 -8.95
C HIS A 74 -18.66 16.09 -10.21
N GLY A 75 -19.57 17.01 -10.56
CA GLY A 75 -19.26 18.16 -11.39
C GLY A 75 -18.17 19.00 -10.74
N TRP A 76 -17.26 19.51 -11.57
CA TRP A 76 -16.24 20.48 -11.22
C TRP A 76 -16.86 21.70 -10.54
N TYR A 77 -16.61 21.89 -9.24
CA TYR A 77 -16.79 23.20 -8.62
C TYR A 77 -15.46 23.95 -8.65
N LEU A 78 -15.18 24.58 -9.79
CA LEU A 78 -14.37 25.79 -9.80
C LEU A 78 -15.33 26.95 -9.46
N PRO A 79 -15.08 27.75 -8.43
CA PRO A 79 -15.72 29.06 -8.30
C PRO A 79 -15.21 29.95 -9.45
N ASN A 80 -16.14 30.61 -10.15
CA ASN A 80 -15.80 31.70 -11.08
C ASN A 80 -15.27 32.92 -10.29
N ASP A 81 -14.38 33.66 -10.97
CA ASP A 81 -13.76 34.96 -10.61
C ASP A 81 -14.64 35.91 -9.78
N ASP A 82 -13.97 36.66 -8.89
CA ASP A 82 -14.36 38.01 -8.48
C ASP A 82 -13.23 38.99 -8.83
#